data_AF-A0A4P5S7E1-F1
#
_entry.id   AF-A0A4P5S7E1-F1
#
_cell.length_a   1.000
_cell.length_b   1.000
_cell.length_c   1.000
_cell.angle_alpha   90.00
_cell.angle_beta   90.00
_cell.angle_gamma   90.00
#
_symmetry.space_group_name_H-M   'P 1'
#
loop_
_entity.id
_entity.type
_entity.pdbx_description
1 polymer ?
#
loop_
_entity_poly.entity_id
_entity_poly.type
_entity_poly.pdbx_seq_one_letter_code
_entity_poly.pdbx_strand_id
1 'polypeptide(L)' 'MSKSKIFEWLGVITAIIYSMLVALNIGAEFAGFTLLLISSALIGIWAYLGKHKGILFLQFFYATAGIIGMIRWF' A
#
# COMPACT_ATOMS: atom_id res chain seq x y z
N MET A 1 -13.01 -9.75 15.35
CA MET A 1 -11.89 -8.85 14.97
C MET A 1 -12.44 -7.44 14.80
N SER A 2 -11.82 -6.39 15.35
CA SER A 2 -12.32 -5.02 15.16
C SER A 2 -12.14 -4.58 13.70
N LYS A 3 -13.02 -3.71 13.19
CA LYS A 3 -12.91 -3.20 11.80
C LYS A 3 -11.54 -2.59 11.51
N SER A 4 -10.97 -1.86 12.48
CA SER A 4 -9.61 -1.31 12.40
C SER A 4 -8.56 -2.39 12.14
N LYS A 5 -8.60 -3.50 12.89
CA LYS A 5 -7.64 -4.61 12.75
C LYS A 5 -7.76 -5.35 11.41
N ILE A 6 -8.93 -5.30 10.76
CA ILE A 6 -9.11 -5.82 9.38
C ILE A 6 -8.34 -4.96 8.38
N PHE A 7 -8.50 -3.63 8.44
CA PHE A 7 -7.78 -2.70 7.56
C PHE A 7 -6.26 -2.79 7.72
N GLU A 8 -5.79 -2.93 8.96
CA GLU A 8 -4.39 -3.14 9.28
C GLU A 8 -3.82 -4.39 8.58
N TRP A 9 -4.40 -5.56 8.85
CA TRP A 9 -3.86 -6.82 8.36
C TRP A 9 -4.02 -6.98 6.84
N LEU A 10 -5.13 -6.52 6.26
CA LEU A 10 -5.27 -6.49 4.80
C LEU A 10 -4.21 -5.59 4.18
N GLY A 11 -4.03 -4.38 4.72
CA GLY A 11 -3.01 -3.45 4.24
C GLY A 11 -1.59 -4.04 4.33
N VAL A 12 -1.27 -4.72 5.44
CA VAL A 12 0.04 -5.36 5.67
C VAL A 12 0.26 -6.53 4.70
N ILE A 13 -0.72 -7.42 4.52
CA ILE A 13 -0.58 -8.56 3.60
C ILE A 13 -0.38 -8.07 2.17
N THR A 14 -1.19 -7.09 1.73
CA THR A 14 -1.02 -6.45 0.43
C THR A 14 0.36 -5.77 0.32
N ALA A 15 0.86 -5.16 1.40
CA ALA A 15 2.18 -4.54 1.44
C ALA A 15 3.32 -5.54 1.16
N ILE A 16 3.24 -6.70 1.81
CA ILE A 16 4.22 -7.78 1.65
C ILE A 16 4.21 -8.30 0.22
N ILE A 17 3.02 -8.58 -0.33
CA ILE A 17 2.88 -9.13 -1.69
C ILE A 17 3.43 -8.15 -2.73
N TYR A 18 3.08 -6.85 -2.65
CA TYR A 18 3.62 -5.90 -3.63
C TYR A 18 5.14 -5.81 -3.55
N SER A 19 5.70 -5.76 -2.34
CA SER A 19 7.14 -5.59 -2.13
C SER A 19 7.89 -6.75 -2.77
N MET A 20 7.37 -7.97 -2.62
CA MET A 20 7.90 -9.16 -3.27
C MET A 20 7.75 -9.10 -4.79
N LEU A 21 6.59 -8.72 -5.33
CA LEU A 21 6.39 -8.64 -6.79
C LEU A 21 7.34 -7.63 -7.45
N VAL A 22 7.48 -6.44 -6.87
CA VAL A 22 8.39 -5.41 -7.39
C VAL A 22 9.85 -5.86 -7.26
N ALA A 23 10.23 -6.48 -6.14
CA ALA A 23 11.60 -6.95 -5.91
C ALA A 23 11.98 -8.16 -6.79
N LEU A 24 11.03 -9.05 -7.09
CA LEU A 24 11.25 -10.21 -7.96
C LEU A 24 11.54 -9.82 -9.41
N ASN A 25 11.11 -8.62 -9.84
CA ASN A 25 11.39 -8.08 -11.17
C ASN A 25 11.00 -9.03 -12.33
N ILE A 26 9.88 -9.73 -12.17
CA ILE A 26 9.35 -10.71 -13.15
C ILE A 26 8.42 -10.09 -14.19
N GLY A 27 8.45 -8.77 -14.39
CA GLY A 27 7.52 -8.06 -15.29
C GLY A 27 6.13 -7.78 -14.71
N ALA A 28 5.95 -7.98 -13.40
CA ALA A 28 4.68 -7.76 -12.69
C ALA A 28 4.64 -6.43 -11.90
N GLU A 29 5.49 -5.47 -12.24
CA GLU A 29 5.68 -4.22 -11.50
C GLU A 29 4.40 -3.40 -11.47
N PHE A 30 3.66 -3.29 -12.58
CA PHE A 30 2.39 -2.56 -12.61
C PHE A 30 1.37 -3.12 -11.59
N ALA A 31 1.27 -4.45 -11.52
CA ALA A 31 0.44 -5.12 -10.53
C ALA A 31 0.97 -4.89 -9.10
N GLY A 32 2.29 -4.92 -8.91
CA GLY A 32 2.95 -4.52 -7.67
C GLY A 32 2.55 -3.10 -7.24
N PHE A 33 2.72 -2.10 -8.09
CA PHE A 33 2.37 -0.72 -7.74
C PHE A 33 0.87 -0.50 -7.54
N THR A 34 0.01 -1.28 -8.21
CA THR A 34 -1.43 -1.33 -7.93
C THR A 34 -1.71 -1.82 -6.51
N LEU A 35 -1.02 -2.89 -6.07
CA LEU A 35 -1.13 -3.41 -4.72
C LEU A 35 -0.56 -2.42 -3.68
N LEU A 36 0.53 -1.71 -3.98
CA LEU A 36 1.02 -0.61 -3.12
C LEU A 36 -0.06 0.45 -2.92
N LEU A 37 -0.75 0.85 -3.98
CA LEU A 37 -1.82 1.85 -3.90
C LEU A 37 -2.97 1.37 -3.00
N ILE A 38 -3.42 0.13 -3.20
CA ILE A 38 -4.46 -0.52 -2.35
C ILE A 38 -4.00 -0.59 -0.89
N SER A 39 -2.76 -1.05 -0.65
CA SER A 39 -2.18 -1.13 0.68
C SER A 39 -2.15 0.24 1.37
N SER A 40 -1.72 1.28 0.65
CA SER A 40 -1.64 2.65 1.19
C SER A 40 -3.02 3.19 1.59
N ALA A 41 -4.07 2.87 0.84
CA ALA A 41 -5.43 3.25 1.17
C ALA A 41 -5.92 2.52 2.44
N LEU A 42 -5.67 1.21 2.56
CA LEU A 42 -6.07 0.41 3.71
C LEU A 42 -5.34 0.85 5.00
N ILE A 43 -4.01 1.00 4.94
CA ILE A 43 -3.20 1.47 6.06
C ILE A 43 -3.52 2.94 6.36
N GLY A 44 -3.87 3.74 5.36
CA GLY A 44 -4.30 5.14 5.54
C GLY A 44 -5.60 5.22 6.34
N ILE A 45 -6.60 4.39 5.99
CA ILE A 45 -7.86 4.29 6.74
C ILE A 45 -7.57 3.82 8.18
N TRP A 46 -6.74 2.80 8.37
CA TRP A 46 -6.35 2.34 9.70
C TRP A 46 -5.64 3.43 10.51
N ALA A 47 -4.67 4.13 9.91
CA ALA A 47 -3.90 5.17 10.57
C ALA A 47 -4.79 6.37 10.94
N TYR A 48 -5.77 6.71 10.10
CA TYR A 48 -6.77 7.72 10.41
C TYR A 48 -7.64 7.32 11.62
N LEU A 49 -8.16 6.09 11.62
CA LEU A 49 -8.97 5.56 12.73
C LEU A 49 -8.18 5.44 14.04
N GLY A 50 -6.91 5.04 13.97
CA GLY A 50 -5.99 4.92 15.11
C GLY A 50 -5.32 6.24 15.54
N LYS A 51 -5.62 7.36 14.85
CA LYS A 51 -4.99 8.68 15.07
C LYS A 51 -3.45 8.68 14.90
N HIS A 52 -2.91 7.76 14.10
CA HIS A 52 -1.49 7.67 13.76
C HIS A 52 -1.10 8.65 12.64
N LYS A 53 -1.01 9.94 12.98
CA LYS A 53 -0.80 11.03 11.99
C LYS A 53 0.46 10.84 11.12
N GLY A 54 1.57 10.37 11.69
CA GLY A 54 2.81 10.14 10.94
C GLY A 54 2.66 9.04 9.89
N ILE A 55 2.00 7.93 10.24
CA ILE A 55 1.74 6.82 9.31
C ILE A 55 0.77 7.27 8.22
N LEU A 56 -0.26 8.04 8.58
CA LEU A 56 -1.22 8.59 7.61
C LEU A 56 -0.52 9.48 6.57
N PHE A 57 0.38 10.36 7.01
CA PHE A 57 1.17 11.20 6.11
C PHE A 57 2.07 10.36 5.20
N LEU A 58 2.72 9.32 5.74
CA LEU A 58 3.54 8.38 4.94
C LEU A 58 2.71 7.69 3.84
N GLN A 59 1.46 7.32 4.13
CA GLN A 59 0.61 6.66 3.11
C GLN A 59 0.34 7.56 1.90
N PHE A 60 0.34 8.88 2.06
CA PHE A 60 0.21 9.79 0.92
C PHE A 60 1.42 9.70 -0.03
N PHE A 61 2.63 9.57 0.50
CA PHE A 61 3.82 9.33 -0.31
C PHE A 61 3.80 7.96 -0.98
N TYR A 62 3.32 6.93 -0.28
CA TYR A 62 3.18 5.59 -0.85
C TYR A 62 2.12 5.55 -1.97
N ALA A 63 1.00 6.23 -1.81
CA ALA A 63 0.01 6.39 -2.88
C ALA A 63 0.62 7.08 -4.10
N THR A 64 1.37 8.17 -3.87
CA THR A 64 2.06 8.92 -4.93
C THR A 64 3.10 8.04 -5.64
N ALA A 65 3.93 7.30 -4.90
CA ALA A 65 4.90 6.35 -5.44
C ALA A 65 4.22 5.23 -6.22
N GLY A 66 3.07 4.73 -5.75
CA GLY A 66 2.22 3.79 -6.46
C GLY A 66 1.80 4.31 -7.83
N ILE A 67 1.26 5.54 -7.89
CA ILE A 67 0.85 6.15 -9.17
C ILE A 67 2.04 6.36 -10.11
N ILE A 68 3.15 6.92 -9.60
CA ILE A 68 4.36 7.14 -10.41
C ILE A 68 4.88 5.80 -10.95
N GLY A 69 4.89 4.75 -10.13
CA GLY A 69 5.27 3.42 -10.55
C GLY A 69 4.32 2.88 -11.62
N MET A 70 3.02 2.92 -11.39
CA MET A 70 2.04 2.49 -12.40
C MET A 70 2.26 3.18 -13.75
N ILE A 71 2.50 4.50 -13.78
CA ILE A 71 2.77 5.23 -15.03
C ILE A 71 4.08 4.78 -15.70
N ARG A 72 5.13 4.53 -14.92
CA ARG A 72 6.44 4.12 -15.44
C ARG A 72 6.43 2.72 -16.05
N TRP A 73 5.64 1.82 -15.49
CA TRP A 73 5.58 0.40 -15.86
C TRP A 73 4.28 0.01 -16.58
N PHE A 74 3.53 1.00 -17.08
CA PHE A 74 2.42 0.80 -18.02
C PHE A 74 2.96 0.63 -19.45
#